data_AF-A0AAT9HUI1-F1
#
_entry.id   AF-A0AAT9HUI1-F1
#
_cell.length_a   1.000
_cell.length_b   1.000
_cell.length_c   1.000
_cell.angle_alpha   90.00
_cell.angle_beta   90.00
_cell.angle_gamma   90.00
#
_symmetry.space_group_name_H-M   'P 1'
#
loop_
_entity.id
_entity.type
_entity.pdbx_description
1 polymer ?
#
loop_
_entity_poly.entity_id
_entity_poly.type
_entity_poly.pdbx_seq_one_letter_code
_entity_poly.pdbx_strand_id
1 'polypeptide(L)' 'MLTRYPDRDTARVDTAQRRFLKAGNLGLDTPLVWEMYGDQYRLP' A
#
# COMPACT_ATOMS: atom_id res chain seq x y z
N MET A 1 6.30 7.71 20.89
CA MET A 1 6.81 6.61 20.05
C MET A 1 7.96 7.15 19.22
N LEU A 2 9.17 6.60 19.38
CA LEU A 2 10.34 6.98 18.58
C LEU A 2 10.20 6.33 17.19
N THR A 3 9.78 7.10 16.18
CA THR A 3 9.88 6.67 14.79
C THR A 3 11.37 6.56 14.47
N ARG A 4 11.85 5.33 14.34
CA ARG A 4 13.29 4.98 14.23
C ARG A 4 14.01 5.69 13.04
N TYR A 5 13.25 6.28 12.11
CA TYR A 5 13.70 7.05 10.96
C TYR A 5 12.62 8.09 10.58
N PRO A 6 12.86 9.40 10.73
CA PRO A 6 11.88 10.45 10.45
C PRO A 6 11.46 10.53 8.97
N ASP A 7 12.40 10.26 8.06
CA ASP A 7 12.22 10.43 6.61
C ASP A 7 11.93 9.11 5.88
N ARG A 8 11.40 8.10 6.58
CA ARG A 8 11.15 6.80 5.99
C ARG A 8 9.77 6.77 5.35
N ASP A 9 9.74 6.80 4.02
CA ASP A 9 8.50 6.69 3.25
C ASP A 9 7.76 5.37 3.57
N THR A 10 6.53 5.51 4.08
CA THR A 10 5.63 4.41 4.44
C THR A 10 4.53 4.16 3.41
N ALA A 11 4.55 4.84 2.25
CA ALA A 11 3.53 4.72 1.20
C ALA A 11 3.24 3.25 0.86
N ARG A 12 4.27 2.40 0.78
CA ARG A 12 4.09 0.95 0.54
C ARG A 12 3.11 0.23 1.48
N VAL A 13 2.99 0.67 2.72
CA VAL A 13 2.03 0.12 3.68
C VAL A 13 0.72 0.90 3.63
N ASP A 14 0.81 2.23 3.59
CA ASP A 14 -0.34 3.13 3.73
C ASP A 14 -1.27 3.12 2.52
N THR A 15 -0.71 3.13 1.31
CA THR A 15 -1.47 3.28 0.06
C THR A 15 -1.65 1.96 -0.69
N ALA A 16 -0.91 0.90 -0.33
CA ALA A 16 -1.07 -0.44 -0.90
C ALA A 16 -1.62 -1.45 0.12
N GLN A 17 -0.82 -1.92 1.07
CA GLN A 17 -1.20 -3.05 1.93
C GLN A 17 -2.43 -2.77 2.80
N ARG A 18 -2.53 -1.57 3.41
CA ARG A 18 -3.72 -1.16 4.16
C ARG A 18 -4.96 -1.06 3.29
N ARG A 19 -4.81 -0.77 2.00
CA ARG A 19 -5.93 -0.72 1.05
C ARG A 19 -6.49 -2.12 0.81
N PHE A 20 -5.63 -3.12 0.56
CA PHE A 20 -6.07 -4.51 0.36
C PHE A 20 -6.68 -5.10 1.61
N LEU A 21 -6.10 -4.81 2.78
CA LEU A 21 -6.66 -5.22 4.07
C LEU A 21 -8.05 -4.61 4.31
N LYS A 22 -8.22 -3.30 4.06
CA LYS A 22 -9.54 -2.63 4.16
C LYS A 22 -10.55 -3.15 3.14
N ALA A 23 -10.10 -3.54 1.96
CA ALA A 23 -10.93 -4.16 0.94
C ALA A 23 -11.29 -5.62 1.26
N GLY A 24 -10.75 -6.21 2.33
CA GLY A 24 -10.93 -7.62 2.65
C GLY A 24 -10.24 -8.57 1.67
N ASN A 25 -9.41 -8.04 0.77
CA ASN A 25 -8.70 -8.82 -0.24
C ASN A 25 -7.44 -9.45 0.35
N LEU A 26 -7.63 -10.42 1.24
CA LEU A 26 -6.56 -11.15 1.91
C LEU A 26 -5.87 -12.15 0.99
N GLY A 27 -6.54 -12.56 -0.10
CA GLY A 27 -6.00 -13.43 -1.15
C GLY A 27 -5.14 -12.70 -2.18
N LEU A 28 -5.14 -11.36 -2.15
CA LEU A 28 -4.53 -10.52 -3.18
C LEU A 28 -5.06 -10.85 -4.59
N ASP A 29 -6.36 -11.12 -4.69
CA ASP A 29 -7.05 -11.42 -5.94
C ASP A 29 -7.00 -10.21 -6.87
N THR A 30 -6.66 -10.45 -8.13
CA THR A 30 -6.58 -9.41 -9.15
C THR A 30 -7.98 -9.00 -9.64
N PRO A 31 -8.18 -7.77 -10.15
CA PRO A 31 -7.18 -6.73 -10.38
C PRO A 31 -6.77 -5.99 -9.09
N LEU A 32 -5.46 -5.86 -8.85
CA LEU A 32 -4.92 -5.05 -7.77
C LEU A 32 -4.60 -3.64 -8.27
N VAL A 33 -5.07 -2.62 -7.54
CA VAL A 33 -4.81 -1.21 -7.82
C VAL A 33 -4.31 -0.52 -6.56
N TRP A 34 -3.14 0.10 -6.64
CA TRP A 34 -2.57 0.86 -5.53
C TRP A 34 -1.74 2.05 -6.02
N GLU A 35 -1.45 2.97 -5.11
CA GLU A 35 -0.61 4.13 -5.38
C GLU A 35 0.70 3.99 -4.61
N MET A 36 1.82 4.45 -5.16
CA MET A 36 3.11 4.46 -4.48
C MET A 36 3.98 5.57 -5.06
N TYR A 37 4.64 6.35 -4.20
CA TYR A 37 5.53 7.46 -4.62
C TYR A 37 4.88 8.48 -5.59
N GLY A 38 3.56 8.63 -5.55
CA GLY A 38 2.80 9.53 -6.44
C GLY A 38 2.29 8.88 -7.74
N ASP A 39 2.70 7.66 -8.05
CA ASP A 39 2.27 6.93 -9.24
C ASP A 39 1.19 5.89 -8.92
N GLN A 40 0.28 5.66 -9.86
CA GLN A 40 -0.74 4.62 -9.78
C GLN A 40 -0.30 3.36 -10.52
N TYR A 41 -0.41 2.22 -9.85
CA TYR A 41 -0.06 0.90 -10.37
C TYR A 41 -1.30 0.01 -10.47
N ARG A 42 -1.34 -0.82 -11.52
CA ARG A 42 -2.38 -1.82 -11.75
C ARG A 42 -1.76 -3.16 -12.14
N LEU A 43 -2.14 -4.20 -11.41
CA LEU A 43 -1.82 -5.59 -11.73
C LEU A 43 -3.12 -6.30 -12.16
N PRO A 44 -3.22 -6.76 -13.43
CA PRO A 44 -4.38 -7.51 -13.92
C PRO A 44 -4.44 -8.93 -13.35
#